data_AF-A0A938RU19-F1
#
_entry.id   AF-A0A938RU19-F1
#
_cell.length_a   1.000
_cell.length_b   1.000
_cell.length_c   1.000
_cell.angle_alpha   90.00
_cell.angle_beta   90.00
_cell.angle_gamma   90.00
#
_symmetry.space_group_name_H-M   'P 1'
#
loop_
_entity.id
_entity.type
_entity.pdbx_description
1 polymer ?
#
loop_
_entity_poly.entity_id
_entity_poly.type
_entity_poly.pdbx_seq_one_letter_code
_entity_poly.pdbx_strand_id
1 'polypeptide(L)'
;MTSTKGPVVQHLAINVRDIEASHRFYTDVLGFEHCGTLAIPGIPDVKFRFYRGDKSRHHDLAIVQAPDPSQFPAADTEWQMFGNRVGINHIAICYPDRETFLARLAHLKNKGVEFRMRGNHGMTHSVYVSDPDGNGVEVLYDLPAEVWKGDVNAALNYWEPVAAEGDAALADSTDYHRF
;
A
#
# COMPACT_ATOMS: atom_id res chain seq x y z
N MET A 1 -32.30 4.02 15.39
CA MET A 1 -31.54 4.74 14.36
C MET A 1 -30.96 3.70 13.41
N THR A 2 -31.37 3.70 12.15
CA THR A 2 -30.74 2.84 11.13
C THR A 2 -29.37 3.42 10.80
N SER A 3 -28.33 2.59 10.92
CA SER A 3 -26.96 2.98 10.54
C SER A 3 -26.95 3.38 9.06
N THR A 4 -26.39 4.55 8.74
CA THR A 4 -26.16 5.00 7.36
C THR A 4 -24.89 4.43 6.74
N LYS A 5 -24.15 3.59 7.48
CA LYS A 5 -22.91 2.98 7.00
C LYS A 5 -23.22 1.78 6.11
N GLY A 6 -22.72 1.84 4.87
CA GLY A 6 -22.62 0.69 3.98
C GLY A 6 -21.47 -0.26 4.37
N PRO A 7 -21.23 -1.33 3.59
CA PRO A 7 -20.10 -2.22 3.82
C PRO A 7 -18.77 -1.48 3.67
N VAL A 8 -17.77 -1.90 4.45
CA VAL A 8 -16.39 -1.40 4.39
C VAL A 8 -15.43 -2.58 4.29
N VAL A 9 -14.31 -2.38 3.61
CA VAL A 9 -13.20 -3.32 3.67
C VAL A 9 -12.64 -3.27 5.10
N GLN A 10 -12.67 -4.40 5.81
CA GLN A 10 -12.24 -4.45 7.21
C GLN A 10 -10.74 -4.70 7.33
N HIS A 11 -10.21 -5.72 6.65
CA HIS A 11 -8.79 -5.97 6.46
C HIS A 11 -8.56 -6.68 5.14
N LEU A 12 -7.29 -6.74 4.72
CA LEU A 12 -6.84 -7.59 3.62
C LEU A 12 -5.96 -8.72 4.17
N ALA A 13 -6.15 -9.94 3.65
CA ALA A 13 -5.29 -11.07 3.94
C ALA A 13 -4.63 -11.55 2.64
N ILE A 14 -3.30 -11.63 2.63
CA ILE A 14 -2.53 -12.07 1.45
C ILE A 14 -1.64 -13.26 1.79
N ASN A 15 -1.44 -14.12 0.80
CA ASN A 15 -0.45 -15.20 0.87
C ASN A 15 0.91 -14.68 0.40
N VAL A 16 1.95 -15.02 1.15
CA VAL A 16 3.34 -14.58 0.88
C VAL A 16 4.27 -15.79 0.78
N ARG A 17 5.30 -15.68 -0.05
CA ARG A 17 6.30 -16.73 -0.29
C ARG A 17 7.30 -16.84 0.86
N ASP A 18 7.71 -15.70 1.42
CA ASP A 18 8.62 -15.62 2.55
C ASP A 18 8.06 -14.63 3.57
N ILE A 19 7.47 -15.16 4.64
CA ILE A 19 6.85 -14.34 5.68
C ILE A 19 7.83 -13.40 6.40
N GLU A 20 9.13 -13.73 6.46
CA GLU A 20 10.13 -12.85 7.06
C GLU A 20 10.50 -11.70 6.13
N ALA A 21 10.58 -11.95 4.82
CA ALA A 21 10.77 -10.88 3.83
C ALA A 21 9.59 -9.90 3.85
N SER A 22 8.36 -10.41 3.80
CA SER A 22 7.15 -9.58 3.82
C SER A 22 6.99 -8.89 5.18
N HIS A 23 7.39 -9.53 6.29
CA HIS A 23 7.42 -8.87 7.60
C HIS A 23 8.33 -7.64 7.61
N ARG A 24 9.59 -7.76 7.16
CA ARG A 24 10.53 -6.64 7.08
C ARG A 24 10.00 -5.53 6.17
N PHE A 25 9.35 -5.89 5.06
CA PHE A 25 8.74 -4.91 4.17
C PHE A 25 7.60 -4.15 4.86
N TYR A 26 6.58 -4.84 5.38
CA TYR A 26 5.44 -4.13 5.98
C TYR A 26 5.79 -3.38 7.26
N THR A 27 6.80 -3.81 8.02
CA THR A 27 7.25 -3.13 9.25
C THR A 27 8.36 -2.11 8.98
N ASP A 28 9.56 -2.53 8.63
CA ASP A 28 10.70 -1.63 8.50
C ASP A 28 10.57 -0.68 7.31
N VAL A 29 10.03 -1.15 6.18
CA VAL A 29 9.91 -0.36 4.95
C VAL A 29 8.66 0.53 5.00
N LEU A 30 7.51 -0.01 5.37
CA LEU A 30 6.22 0.70 5.36
C LEU A 30 5.70 1.18 6.73
N GLY A 31 6.33 0.78 7.84
CA GLY A 31 6.03 1.34 9.16
C GLY A 31 4.80 0.77 9.87
N PHE A 32 4.23 -0.36 9.44
CA PHE A 32 3.16 -1.00 10.20
C PHE A 32 3.66 -1.53 11.54
N GLU A 33 2.79 -1.51 12.55
CA GLU A 33 2.99 -2.24 13.80
C GLU A 33 2.60 -3.71 13.60
N HIS A 34 3.51 -4.65 13.87
CA HIS A 34 3.18 -6.06 14.03
C HIS A 34 2.42 -6.27 15.34
N CYS A 35 1.11 -6.54 15.26
CA CYS A 35 0.23 -6.58 16.42
C CYS A 35 -0.16 -8.00 16.88
N GLY A 36 0.18 -9.05 16.13
CA GLY A 36 -0.05 -10.42 16.59
C GLY A 36 0.32 -11.51 15.60
N THR A 37 0.33 -12.74 16.10
CA THR A 37 0.57 -13.98 15.35
C THR A 37 -0.54 -15.00 15.63
N LEU A 38 -0.90 -15.82 14.66
CA LEU A 38 -1.78 -16.98 14.91
C LEU A 38 -0.94 -18.23 15.13
N ALA A 39 -1.26 -18.98 16.18
CA ALA A 39 -0.85 -20.37 16.35
C ALA A 39 -2.11 -21.23 16.44
N ILE A 40 -2.20 -22.29 15.64
CA ILE A 40 -3.33 -23.22 15.66
C ILE A 40 -2.88 -24.51 16.38
N PRO A 41 -3.50 -24.88 17.50
CA PRO A 41 -3.20 -26.15 18.18
C PRO A 41 -3.34 -27.34 17.22
N GLY A 42 -2.29 -28.15 17.11
CA GLY A 42 -2.25 -29.32 16.23
C GLY A 42 -1.85 -29.06 14.77
N ILE A 43 -1.58 -27.80 14.38
CA ILE A 43 -1.08 -27.46 13.04
C ILE A 43 0.20 -26.59 13.16
N PRO A 44 1.39 -27.22 13.30
CA PRO A 44 2.62 -26.53 13.70
C PRO A 44 3.18 -25.54 12.66
N ASP A 45 2.80 -25.67 11.38
CA ASP A 45 3.39 -24.89 10.28
C ASP A 45 2.52 -23.73 9.79
N VAL A 46 1.42 -23.44 10.48
CA VAL A 46 0.57 -22.29 10.16
C VAL A 46 1.22 -21.01 10.66
N LYS A 47 1.66 -20.15 9.73
CA LYS A 47 2.24 -18.85 10.06
C LYS A 47 1.36 -17.73 9.52
N PHE A 48 0.65 -17.07 10.44
CA PHE A 48 -0.04 -15.81 10.18
C PHE A 48 0.61 -14.71 11.01
N ARG A 49 0.75 -13.54 10.40
CA ARG A 49 1.12 -12.30 11.12
C ARG A 49 0.10 -11.22 10.80
N PHE A 50 -0.23 -10.42 11.80
CA PHE A 50 -1.22 -9.35 11.71
C PHE A 50 -0.56 -8.00 11.96
N TYR A 51 -0.96 -7.01 11.19
CA TYR A 51 -0.36 -5.68 11.18
C TYR A 51 -1.42 -4.59 11.23
N ARG A 52 -1.11 -3.48 11.89
CA ARG A 52 -1.98 -2.30 11.95
C ARG A 52 -1.20 -1.00 11.76
N GLY A 53 -1.85 -0.02 11.13
CA GLY A 53 -1.39 1.36 11.06
C GLY A 53 -1.87 2.21 12.24
N ASP A 54 -2.96 1.81 12.90
CA ASP A 54 -3.53 2.52 14.04
C ASP A 54 -3.98 1.57 15.16
N LYS A 55 -3.73 1.96 16.42
CA LYS A 55 -4.02 1.12 17.60
C LYS A 55 -5.51 0.96 17.91
N SER A 56 -6.39 1.79 17.37
CA SER A 56 -7.84 1.63 17.48
C SER A 56 -8.38 0.47 16.65
N ARG A 57 -7.58 -0.05 15.70
CA ARG A 57 -7.94 -1.17 14.84
C ARG A 57 -7.26 -2.46 15.34
N HIS A 58 -7.96 -3.58 15.18
CA HIS A 58 -7.43 -4.90 15.52
C HIS A 58 -6.27 -5.26 14.57
N HIS A 59 -6.49 -5.19 13.26
CA HIS A 59 -5.47 -5.19 12.20
C HIS A 59 -6.04 -4.63 10.89
N ASP A 60 -5.16 -4.28 9.98
CA ASP A 60 -5.43 -3.80 8.61
C ASP A 60 -4.97 -4.81 7.56
N LEU A 61 -3.84 -5.47 7.84
CA LEU A 61 -3.22 -6.43 6.97
C LEU A 61 -2.92 -7.72 7.75
N ALA A 62 -3.25 -8.85 7.14
CA ALA A 62 -2.77 -10.16 7.55
C ALA A 62 -1.92 -10.74 6.43
N ILE A 63 -0.79 -11.36 6.78
CA ILE A 63 0.00 -12.14 5.83
C ILE A 63 0.02 -13.60 6.27
N VAL A 64 -0.04 -14.49 5.28
CA VAL A 64 -0.08 -15.94 5.48
C VAL A 64 1.05 -16.57 4.71
N GLN A 65 1.91 -17.32 5.40
CA GLN A 65 2.95 -18.10 4.72
C GLN A 65 2.29 -19.13 3.80
N ALA A 66 2.64 -19.10 2.52
CA ALA A 66 2.25 -20.14 1.58
C ALA A 66 2.87 -21.49 2.01
N PRO A 67 2.09 -22.60 2.07
CA PRO A 67 2.60 -23.91 2.48
C PRO A 67 3.68 -24.47 1.55
N ASP A 68 3.53 -24.23 0.25
CA ASP A 68 4.51 -24.57 -0.78
C ASP A 68 4.71 -23.35 -1.72
N PRO A 69 5.68 -22.47 -1.41
CA PRO A 69 5.98 -21.31 -2.25
C PRO A 69 6.37 -21.68 -3.70
N SER A 70 6.82 -22.92 -3.97
CA SER A 70 7.26 -23.31 -5.32
C SER A 70 6.11 -23.41 -6.33
N GLN A 71 4.86 -23.51 -5.85
CA GLN A 71 3.67 -23.62 -6.70
C GLN A 71 3.18 -22.27 -7.25
N PHE A 72 3.69 -21.17 -6.72
CA PHE A 72 3.35 -19.84 -7.21
C PHE A 72 4.34 -19.45 -8.32
N PRO A 73 4.00 -18.53 -9.25
CA PRO A 73 4.99 -17.89 -10.08
C PRO A 73 5.99 -17.12 -9.21
N ALA A 74 7.24 -16.99 -9.65
CA ALA A 74 8.25 -16.23 -8.92
C ALA A 74 7.78 -14.78 -8.71
N ALA A 75 8.26 -14.11 -7.66
CA ALA A 75 7.92 -12.72 -7.33
C ALA A 75 8.32 -11.71 -8.44
N ASP A 76 9.03 -12.23 -9.44
CA ASP A 76 9.66 -11.57 -10.57
C ASP A 76 8.68 -10.93 -11.57
N THR A 77 7.36 -10.96 -11.31
CA THR A 77 6.46 -10.08 -12.05
C THR A 77 6.62 -8.68 -11.49
N GLU A 78 7.46 -7.87 -12.14
CA GLU A 78 7.48 -6.43 -11.90
C GLU A 78 6.05 -5.91 -12.00
N TRP A 79 5.57 -5.25 -10.95
CA TRP A 79 4.23 -4.69 -10.97
C TRP A 79 4.14 -3.64 -12.07
N GLN A 80 3.04 -3.70 -12.85
CA GLN A 80 2.71 -2.73 -13.89
C GLN A 80 1.25 -2.32 -13.72
N MET A 81 0.97 -1.02 -13.68
CA MET A 81 -0.38 -0.47 -13.49
C MET A 81 -1.42 -1.09 -14.43
N PHE A 82 -1.05 -1.29 -15.71
CA PHE A 82 -1.91 -1.82 -16.76
C PHE A 82 -1.49 -3.23 -17.22
N GLY A 83 -0.81 -3.99 -16.35
CA GLY A 83 -0.39 -5.36 -16.64
C GLY A 83 -1.57 -6.33 -16.78
N ASN A 84 -1.37 -7.41 -17.54
CA ASN A 84 -2.39 -8.43 -17.78
C ASN A 84 -2.38 -9.51 -16.67
N ARG A 85 -2.79 -9.15 -15.45
CA ARG A 85 -2.91 -10.07 -14.30
C ARG A 85 -4.30 -9.96 -13.69
N VAL A 86 -4.97 -11.11 -13.51
CA VAL A 86 -6.20 -11.21 -12.70
C VAL A 86 -5.81 -11.33 -11.23
N GLY A 87 -6.47 -10.57 -10.35
CA GLY A 87 -6.22 -10.56 -8.91
C GLY A 87 -6.08 -9.15 -8.34
N ILE A 88 -5.17 -8.98 -7.38
CA ILE A 88 -4.83 -7.66 -6.81
C ILE A 88 -3.99 -6.90 -7.84
N ASN A 89 -4.46 -5.71 -8.25
CA ASN A 89 -3.61 -4.77 -8.97
C ASN A 89 -2.60 -4.15 -7.98
N HIS A 90 -3.09 -3.40 -6.99
CA HIS A 90 -2.27 -2.89 -5.89
C HIS A 90 -3.07 -2.78 -4.59
N ILE A 91 -2.35 -2.59 -3.49
CA ILE A 91 -2.90 -2.29 -2.16
C ILE A 91 -2.53 -0.85 -1.82
N ALA A 92 -3.54 -0.01 -1.62
CA ALA A 92 -3.33 1.39 -1.26
C ALA A 92 -3.17 1.57 0.25
N ILE A 93 -2.12 2.29 0.64
CA ILE A 93 -1.70 2.52 2.03
C ILE A 93 -1.55 4.03 2.23
N CYS A 94 -2.51 4.59 2.96
CA CYS A 94 -2.59 6.01 3.24
C CYS A 94 -1.77 6.39 4.48
N TYR A 95 -0.95 7.42 4.36
CA TYR A 95 -0.24 8.07 5.44
C TYR A 95 -1.09 9.20 6.03
N PRO A 96 -0.95 9.50 7.33
CA PRO A 96 -1.82 10.47 8.01
C PRO A 96 -1.87 11.85 7.36
N ASP A 97 -0.74 12.27 6.79
CA ASP A 97 -0.59 13.58 6.17
C ASP A 97 0.58 13.61 5.17
N ARG A 98 0.73 14.75 4.50
CA ARG A 98 1.80 14.99 3.53
C ARG A 98 3.20 14.88 4.15
N GLU A 99 3.39 15.32 5.39
CA GLU A 99 4.71 15.34 6.01
C GLU A 99 5.19 13.91 6.29
N THR A 100 4.33 13.10 6.91
CA THR A 100 4.58 11.68 7.16
C THR A 100 4.76 10.88 5.88
N PHE A 101 4.00 11.21 4.82
CA PHE A 101 4.20 10.66 3.48
C PHE A 101 5.59 10.99 2.90
N LEU A 102 6.02 12.26 2.90
CA LEU A 102 7.33 12.65 2.37
C LEU A 102 8.49 12.06 3.17
N ALA A 103 8.35 12.00 4.50
CA ALA A 103 9.32 11.32 5.37
C ALA A 103 9.43 9.83 5.00
N ARG A 104 8.29 9.17 4.73
CA ARG A 104 8.31 7.79 4.24
C ARG A 104 8.96 7.68 2.88
N LEU A 105 8.67 8.55 1.92
CA LEU A 105 9.29 8.49 0.58
C LEU A 105 10.82 8.57 0.69
N ALA A 106 11.33 9.50 1.50
CA ALA A 106 12.77 9.60 1.74
C ALA A 106 13.34 8.31 2.36
N HIS A 107 12.63 7.71 3.31
CA HIS A 107 13.02 6.42 3.91
C HIS A 107 13.03 5.27 2.89
N LEU A 108 12.01 5.18 2.02
CA LEU A 108 11.94 4.18 0.96
C LEU A 108 13.15 4.29 0.02
N LYS A 109 13.50 5.52 -0.42
CA LYS A 109 14.69 5.76 -1.24
C LYS A 109 15.97 5.35 -0.51
N ASN A 110 16.12 5.68 0.76
CA ASN A 110 17.28 5.29 1.57
C ASN A 110 17.42 3.78 1.74
N LYS A 111 16.29 3.04 1.71
CA LYS A 111 16.26 1.58 1.71
C LYS A 111 16.48 0.95 0.32
N GLY A 112 16.66 1.76 -0.71
CA GLY A 112 16.83 1.30 -2.09
C GLY A 112 15.56 0.76 -2.73
N VAL A 113 14.38 1.16 -2.23
CA VAL A 113 13.10 0.77 -2.84
C VAL A 113 12.90 1.56 -4.12
N GLU A 114 12.70 0.86 -5.22
CA GLU A 114 12.40 1.44 -6.53
C GLU A 114 10.98 2.00 -6.57
N PHE A 115 10.85 3.24 -7.03
CA PHE A 115 9.55 3.84 -7.33
C PHE A 115 9.15 3.47 -8.75
N ARG A 116 8.16 2.60 -8.89
CA ARG A 116 7.67 2.11 -10.19
C ARG A 116 6.88 3.18 -10.94
N MET A 117 6.13 4.00 -10.21
CA MET A 117 5.33 5.10 -10.73
C MET A 117 5.10 6.12 -9.63
N ARG A 118 4.98 7.40 -9.98
CA ARG A 118 4.57 8.45 -9.04
C ARG A 118 3.66 9.44 -9.75
N GLY A 119 2.66 9.93 -9.05
CA GLY A 119 1.83 10.99 -9.61
C GLY A 119 0.78 11.53 -8.67
N ASN A 120 0.10 12.53 -9.18
CA ASN A 120 -1.03 13.19 -8.57
C ASN A 120 -2.29 12.71 -9.29
N HIS A 121 -3.16 12.01 -8.56
CA HIS A 121 -4.43 11.56 -9.09
C HIS A 121 -5.50 12.65 -9.01
N GLY A 122 -5.30 13.76 -8.28
CA GLY A 122 -6.28 14.83 -8.07
C GLY A 122 -7.05 14.74 -6.75
N MET A 123 -6.97 13.59 -6.09
CA MET A 123 -7.49 13.33 -4.74
C MET A 123 -6.44 12.74 -3.81
N THR A 124 -5.38 12.17 -4.37
CA THR A 124 -4.24 11.59 -3.66
C THR A 124 -2.97 11.94 -4.43
N HIS A 125 -1.88 12.12 -3.69
CA HIS A 125 -0.54 12.01 -4.26
C HIS A 125 0.02 10.67 -3.86
N SER A 126 0.57 9.94 -4.82
CA SER A 126 0.99 8.57 -4.58
C SER A 126 2.30 8.20 -5.26
N VAL A 127 2.95 7.21 -4.68
CA VAL A 127 4.04 6.45 -5.30
C VAL A 127 3.68 4.97 -5.27
N TYR A 128 4.03 4.27 -6.33
CA TYR A 128 3.81 2.83 -6.47
C TYR A 128 5.14 2.11 -6.33
N VAL A 129 5.15 1.08 -5.49
CA VAL A 129 6.29 0.18 -5.26
C VAL A 129 5.83 -1.27 -5.35
N SER A 130 6.78 -2.21 -5.38
CA SER A 130 6.47 -3.64 -5.28
C SER A 130 6.78 -4.16 -3.88
N ASP A 131 5.90 -5.01 -3.35
CA ASP A 131 6.22 -5.83 -2.18
C ASP A 131 7.16 -7.00 -2.58
N PRO A 132 7.68 -7.78 -1.62
CA PRO A 132 8.59 -8.90 -1.90
C PRO A 132 8.01 -10.02 -2.76
N ASP A 133 6.69 -10.06 -2.94
CA ASP A 133 5.96 -11.04 -3.75
C ASP A 133 5.52 -10.45 -5.12
N GLY A 134 5.92 -9.22 -5.42
CA GLY A 134 5.61 -8.53 -6.68
C GLY A 134 4.22 -7.88 -6.73
N ASN A 135 3.50 -7.81 -5.60
CA ASN A 135 2.23 -7.08 -5.55
C ASN A 135 2.50 -5.58 -5.60
N GLY A 136 1.63 -4.84 -6.29
CA GLY A 136 1.66 -3.38 -6.25
C GLY A 136 1.28 -2.87 -4.87
N VAL A 137 2.01 -1.87 -4.38
CA VAL A 137 1.66 -1.13 -3.18
C VAL A 137 1.65 0.35 -3.56
N GLU A 138 0.49 0.97 -3.44
CA GLU A 138 0.34 2.41 -3.58
C GLU A 138 0.56 3.03 -2.19
N VAL A 139 1.65 3.77 -2.02
CA VAL A 139 1.92 4.59 -0.85
C VAL A 139 1.40 5.99 -1.16
N LEU A 140 0.45 6.49 -0.37
CA LEU A 140 -0.24 7.74 -0.68
C LEU A 140 -0.56 8.58 0.56
N TYR A 141 -0.98 9.81 0.35
CA TYR A 141 -1.80 10.56 1.31
C TYR A 141 -2.97 11.23 0.58
N ASP A 142 -4.06 11.48 1.31
CA ASP A 142 -5.25 12.14 0.77
C ASP A 142 -5.06 13.67 0.67
N LEU A 143 -5.49 14.24 -0.45
CA LEU A 143 -5.64 15.68 -0.61
C LEU A 143 -6.91 16.16 0.13
N PRO A 144 -6.99 17.46 0.51
CA PRO A 144 -8.18 18.00 1.17
C PRO A 144 -9.45 17.72 0.36
N ALA A 145 -10.52 17.29 1.03
CA ALA A 145 -11.75 16.87 0.36
C ALA A 145 -12.32 17.96 -0.57
N GLU A 146 -12.14 19.24 -0.24
CA GLU A 146 -12.57 20.40 -1.05
C GLU A 146 -11.87 20.51 -2.41
N VAL A 147 -10.84 19.69 -2.67
CA VAL A 147 -10.15 19.59 -3.95
C VAL A 147 -10.95 18.71 -4.92
N TRP A 148 -11.62 17.65 -4.45
CA TRP A 148 -12.20 16.61 -5.31
C TRP A 148 -13.67 16.27 -5.02
N LYS A 149 -14.23 16.68 -3.88
CA LYS A 149 -15.60 16.30 -3.49
C LYS A 149 -16.71 16.91 -4.34
N GLY A 150 -16.40 17.97 -5.10
CA GLY A 150 -17.34 18.64 -6.01
C GLY A 150 -17.66 17.77 -7.24
N ASP A 151 -16.64 17.16 -7.81
CA ASP A 151 -16.74 16.20 -8.90
C ASP A 151 -15.74 15.03 -8.73
N VAL A 152 -16.19 14.00 -8.03
CA VAL A 152 -15.40 12.78 -7.78
C VAL A 152 -14.99 12.11 -9.09
N ASN A 153 -15.85 12.15 -10.12
CA ASN A 153 -15.55 11.48 -11.38
C ASN A 153 -14.47 12.25 -12.16
N ALA A 154 -14.53 13.58 -12.19
CA ALA A 154 -13.46 14.39 -12.80
C ALA A 154 -12.12 14.17 -12.07
N ALA A 155 -12.14 14.14 -10.74
CA ALA A 155 -10.94 13.84 -9.96
C ALA A 155 -10.37 12.45 -10.32
N LEU A 156 -11.19 11.39 -10.37
CA LEU A 156 -10.75 10.04 -10.78
C LEU A 156 -10.14 9.98 -12.19
N ASN A 157 -10.56 10.88 -13.09
CA ASN A 157 -10.04 10.94 -14.46
C ASN A 157 -8.82 11.86 -14.60
N TYR A 158 -8.35 12.48 -13.53
CA TYR A 158 -7.16 13.31 -13.53
C TYR A 158 -5.89 12.50 -13.29
N TRP A 159 -4.84 12.88 -13.99
CA TRP A 159 -3.50 12.34 -13.78
C TRP A 159 -2.45 13.37 -14.17
N GLU A 160 -1.59 13.68 -13.21
CA GLU A 160 -0.38 14.46 -13.42
C GLU A 160 0.84 13.62 -13.01
N PRO A 161 1.75 13.30 -13.94
CA PRO A 161 2.92 12.50 -13.63
C PRO A 161 3.91 13.29 -12.78
N VAL A 162 4.47 12.64 -11.78
CA VAL A 162 5.56 13.18 -10.97
C VAL A 162 6.80 12.30 -11.16
N ALA A 163 8.00 12.89 -11.14
CA ALA A 163 9.23 12.13 -11.30
C ALA A 163 9.31 10.98 -10.26
N ALA A 164 9.68 9.79 -10.70
CA ALA A 164 9.91 8.63 -9.82
C ALA A 164 11.39 8.51 -9.39
N GLU A 165 12.30 9.19 -10.09
CA GLU A 165 13.74 9.09 -9.89
C GLU A 165 14.38 10.39 -9.42
N GLY A 166 15.61 10.27 -8.88
CA GLY A 166 16.40 11.41 -8.42
C GLY A 166 15.75 12.21 -7.28
N ASP A 167 16.26 13.42 -7.05
CA ASP A 167 15.75 14.32 -6.00
C ASP A 167 14.34 14.83 -6.29
N ALA A 168 13.99 14.94 -7.58
CA ALA A 168 12.64 15.31 -8.03
C ALA A 168 11.58 14.30 -7.57
N ALA A 169 11.96 13.05 -7.25
CA ALA A 169 11.05 12.05 -6.69
C ALA A 169 10.55 12.34 -5.27
N LEU A 170 11.07 13.39 -4.62
CA LEU A 170 10.60 13.88 -3.33
C LEU A 170 9.89 15.24 -3.46
N ALA A 171 9.85 15.83 -4.65
CA ALA A 171 9.14 17.09 -4.88
C ALA A 171 7.62 16.86 -4.82
N ASP A 172 6.89 17.71 -4.12
CA ASP A 172 5.45 17.56 -3.93
C ASP A 172 4.78 18.93 -3.85
N SER A 173 3.98 19.28 -4.86
CA SER A 173 3.32 20.59 -4.95
C SER A 173 2.04 20.62 -4.12
N THR A 174 1.72 21.77 -3.53
CA THR A 174 0.43 22.00 -2.85
C THR A 174 -0.49 22.92 -3.64
N ASP A 175 -0.13 23.25 -4.89
CA ASP A 175 -0.97 23.99 -5.83
C ASP A 175 -1.94 23.02 -6.51
N TYR A 176 -2.98 22.63 -5.78
CA TYR A 176 -3.89 21.55 -6.20
C TYR A 176 -4.85 21.98 -7.31
N HIS A 177 -4.98 21.15 -8.34
CA HIS A 177 -6.10 21.23 -9.28
C HIS A 177 -7.41 20.90 -8.57
N ARG A 178 -8.45 21.73 -8.72
CA ARG A 178 -9.73 21.58 -8.00
C ARG A 178 -10.86 21.19 -8.96
N PHE A 179 -11.71 20.26 -8.52
CA PHE A 179 -12.82 19.66 -9.25
C PHE A 179 -14.18 19.96 -8.59
#